data_AF-A0A091CD67-F1
#
_entry.id   AF-A0A091CD67-F1
#
_cell.length_a   1.000
_cell.length_b   1.000
_cell.length_c   1.000
_cell.angle_alpha   90.00
_cell.angle_beta   90.00
_cell.angle_gamma   90.00
#
_symmetry.space_group_name_H-M   'P 1'
#
loop_
_entity.id
_entity.type
_entity.pdbx_description
1 polymer ?
#
loop_
_entity_poly.entity_id
_entity_poly.type
_entity_poly.pdbx_seq_one_letter_code
_entity_poly.pdbx_strand_id
1 'polypeptide(L)'
;MNTYKKTAERINEIYKNGTPLQKKVASVFLETFLFYSGFYTPLYYLGNNKLANVAEIIKLIIRDESVHGTYIGYKFQLGFNALPEEEQEEMRNWMYDLLFELYENEERYTEQLYDELGWTEEVKTFLRYNANKALMNMGQDPLFPDGANDVNPIVMNGISTGTSNHDFFSQVGNGYLLGTVEAMNDNDYLIGLDN
;
A
#
# COMPACT_ATOMS: atom_id res chain seq x y z
N MET A 1 -13.79 -21.87 -10.40
CA MET A 1 -12.63 -21.20 -11.04
C MET A 1 -11.88 -20.45 -9.95
N ASN A 2 -10.57 -20.61 -9.83
CA ASN A 2 -9.77 -19.97 -8.78
C ASN A 2 -9.93 -18.44 -8.90
N THR A 3 -10.45 -17.77 -7.88
CA THR A 3 -10.82 -16.34 -7.87
C THR A 3 -9.63 -15.45 -8.22
N TYR A 4 -8.44 -15.79 -7.73
CA TYR A 4 -7.18 -15.13 -8.07
C TYR A 4 -6.89 -15.11 -9.58
N LYS A 5 -7.10 -16.24 -10.28
CA LYS A 5 -6.87 -16.32 -11.73
C LYS A 5 -7.79 -15.38 -12.49
N LYS A 6 -9.06 -15.26 -12.06
CA LYS A 6 -10.04 -14.39 -12.70
C LYS A 6 -9.62 -12.92 -12.59
N THR A 7 -9.17 -12.48 -11.43
CA THR A 7 -8.66 -11.11 -11.22
C THR A 7 -7.44 -10.83 -12.09
N ALA A 8 -6.45 -11.74 -12.11
CA ALA A 8 -5.25 -11.58 -12.93
C ALA A 8 -5.56 -11.56 -14.45
N GLU A 9 -6.46 -12.44 -14.91
CA GLU A 9 -6.92 -12.47 -16.30
C GLU A 9 -7.60 -11.16 -16.70
N ARG A 10 -8.46 -10.62 -15.83
CA ARG A 10 -9.18 -9.36 -16.07
C ARG A 10 -8.24 -8.17 -16.21
N ILE A 11 -7.28 -8.01 -15.29
CA ILE A 11 -6.28 -6.94 -15.36
C ILE A 11 -5.41 -7.10 -16.63
N ASN A 12 -4.99 -8.32 -16.95
CA ASN A 12 -4.18 -8.58 -18.16
C ASN A 12 -4.94 -8.28 -19.46
N GLU A 13 -6.25 -8.56 -19.50
CA GLU A 13 -7.11 -8.21 -20.62
C GLU A 13 -7.14 -6.69 -20.86
N ILE A 14 -7.30 -5.90 -19.79
CA ILE A 14 -7.25 -4.43 -19.87
C ILE A 14 -5.88 -3.95 -20.33
N TYR A 15 -4.78 -4.54 -19.86
CA TYR A 15 -3.45 -4.16 -20.32
C TYR A 15 -3.20 -4.45 -21.80
N LYS A 16 -3.80 -5.52 -22.34
CA LYS A 16 -3.68 -5.86 -23.76
C LYS A 16 -4.58 -5.01 -24.64
N ASN A 17 -5.83 -4.81 -24.23
CA ASN A 17 -6.88 -4.33 -25.12
C ASN A 17 -7.49 -2.98 -24.73
N GLY A 18 -7.30 -2.52 -23.48
CA GLY A 18 -7.89 -1.27 -22.98
C GLY A 18 -7.22 0.00 -23.51
N THR A 19 -7.88 1.14 -23.32
CA THR A 19 -7.34 2.46 -23.65
C THR A 19 -6.21 2.86 -22.69
N PRO A 20 -5.38 3.87 -23.03
CA PRO A 20 -4.31 4.32 -22.13
C PRO A 20 -4.76 4.79 -20.75
N LEU A 21 -6.02 5.24 -20.60
CA LEU A 21 -6.60 5.61 -19.30
C LEU A 21 -7.10 4.38 -18.55
N GLN A 22 -7.79 3.46 -19.23
CA GLN A 22 -8.23 2.19 -18.63
C GLN A 22 -7.06 1.39 -18.06
N LYS A 23 -5.91 1.37 -18.75
CA LYS A 23 -4.68 0.74 -18.26
C LYS A 23 -4.17 1.39 -16.97
N LYS A 24 -4.29 2.72 -16.83
CA LYS A 24 -3.87 3.40 -15.59
C LYS A 24 -4.79 3.06 -14.44
N VAL A 25 -6.11 3.05 -14.68
CA VAL A 25 -7.09 2.62 -13.67
C VAL A 25 -6.78 1.20 -13.19
N ALA A 26 -6.57 0.26 -14.11
CA ALA A 26 -6.22 -1.12 -13.77
C ALA A 26 -4.92 -1.22 -12.96
N SER A 27 -3.89 -0.43 -13.30
CA SER A 27 -2.63 -0.37 -12.53
C SER A 27 -2.85 0.16 -11.12
N VAL A 28 -3.60 1.26 -10.97
CA VAL A 28 -3.87 1.84 -9.66
C VAL A 28 -4.69 0.89 -8.79
N PHE A 29 -5.72 0.22 -9.33
CA PHE A 29 -6.47 -0.79 -8.59
C PHE A 29 -5.62 -2.01 -8.23
N LEU A 30 -4.70 -2.43 -9.08
CA LEU A 30 -3.76 -3.50 -8.75
C LEU A 30 -2.86 -3.10 -7.57
N GLU A 31 -2.21 -1.95 -7.68
CA GLU A 31 -1.13 -1.52 -6.78
C GLU A 31 -1.65 -0.97 -5.44
N THR A 32 -2.79 -0.26 -5.46
CA THR A 32 -3.35 0.45 -4.29
C THR A 32 -4.51 -0.30 -3.64
N PHE A 33 -5.04 -1.36 -4.26
CA PHE A 33 -6.20 -2.10 -3.73
C PHE A 33 -5.98 -3.62 -3.69
N LEU A 34 -5.75 -4.28 -4.83
CA LEU A 34 -5.75 -5.75 -4.89
C LEU A 34 -4.62 -6.41 -4.08
N PHE A 35 -3.45 -5.79 -3.96
CA PHE A 35 -2.38 -6.36 -3.13
C PHE A 35 -2.69 -6.35 -1.61
N TYR A 36 -3.64 -5.53 -1.17
CA TYR A 36 -3.85 -5.27 0.25
C TYR A 36 -4.58 -6.39 1.00
N SER A 37 -5.32 -7.28 0.31
CA SER A 37 -5.81 -8.53 0.93
C SER A 37 -4.66 -9.41 1.41
N GLY A 38 -3.56 -9.45 0.65
CA GLY A 38 -2.35 -10.20 0.98
C GLY A 38 -1.48 -9.50 2.02
N PHE A 39 -1.38 -8.17 1.97
CA PHE A 39 -0.59 -7.40 2.94
C PHE A 39 -1.18 -7.38 4.35
N TYR A 40 -2.47 -7.69 4.52
CA TYR A 40 -3.10 -7.75 5.83
C TYR A 40 -2.36 -8.66 6.82
N THR A 41 -2.10 -9.91 6.42
CA THR A 41 -1.47 -10.93 7.28
C THR A 41 -0.10 -10.52 7.83
N PRO A 42 0.89 -10.14 7.00
CA PRO A 42 2.21 -9.75 7.51
C PRO A 42 2.15 -8.49 8.39
N LEU A 43 1.27 -7.53 8.10
CA LEU A 43 1.09 -6.33 8.93
C LEU A 43 0.45 -6.67 10.28
N TYR A 44 -0.54 -7.56 10.30
CA TYR A 44 -1.15 -8.06 11.52
C TYR A 44 -0.12 -8.80 12.40
N TYR A 45 0.70 -9.65 11.79
CA TYR A 45 1.76 -10.36 12.51
C TYR A 45 2.84 -9.43 13.05
N LEU A 46 3.22 -8.38 12.32
CA LEU A 46 4.16 -7.37 12.81
C LEU A 46 3.71 -6.76 14.14
N GLY A 47 2.47 -6.28 14.20
CA GLY A 47 1.97 -5.68 15.44
C GLY A 47 1.70 -6.67 16.57
N ASN A 48 1.79 -7.97 16.29
CA ASN A 48 1.80 -9.06 17.27
C ASN A 48 3.22 -9.62 17.53
N ASN A 49 4.27 -8.89 17.16
CA ASN A 49 5.69 -9.26 17.32
C ASN A 49 6.06 -10.60 16.66
N LYS A 50 5.46 -10.91 15.51
CA LYS A 50 5.74 -12.11 14.70
C LYS A 50 6.22 -11.70 13.31
N LEU A 51 7.12 -12.50 12.74
CA LEU A 51 7.62 -12.34 11.36
C LEU A 51 8.13 -10.91 11.02
N ALA A 52 8.75 -10.21 12.00
CA ALA A 52 9.13 -8.81 11.86
C ALA A 52 9.95 -8.52 10.58
N ASN A 53 10.94 -9.36 10.27
CA ASN A 53 11.79 -9.18 9.08
C ASN A 53 11.01 -9.34 7.76
N VAL A 54 9.99 -10.20 7.73
CA VAL A 54 9.10 -10.34 6.55
C VAL A 54 8.24 -9.09 6.41
N ALA A 55 7.69 -8.60 7.52
CA ALA A 55 6.87 -7.40 7.51
C ALA A 55 7.66 -6.14 7.13
N GLU A 56 8.94 -6.04 7.48
CA GLU A 56 9.80 -4.95 7.00
C GLU A 56 10.00 -4.99 5.48
N ILE A 57 10.17 -6.19 4.88
CA ILE A 57 10.17 -6.32 3.40
C ILE A 57 8.84 -5.85 2.81
N ILE A 58 7.71 -6.26 3.41
CA ILE A 58 6.38 -5.85 2.96
C ILE A 58 6.20 -4.34 3.08
N LYS A 59 6.73 -3.69 4.12
CA LYS A 59 6.68 -2.22 4.27
C LYS A 59 7.48 -1.49 3.21
N LEU A 60 8.62 -2.04 2.79
CA LEU A 60 9.37 -1.51 1.66
C LEU A 60 8.58 -1.62 0.35
N ILE A 61 7.92 -2.75 0.11
CA ILE A 61 7.03 -2.95 -1.05
C ILE A 61 5.88 -1.93 -1.00
N ILE A 62 5.18 -1.81 0.14
CA ILE A 62 4.08 -0.85 0.31
C ILE A 62 4.55 0.58 0.06
N ARG A 63 5.75 0.94 0.52
CA ARG A 63 6.33 2.26 0.27
C ARG A 63 6.48 2.53 -1.22
N ASP A 64 7.00 1.57 -1.98
CA ASP A 64 7.18 1.71 -3.43
C ASP A 64 5.82 1.76 -4.15
N GLU A 65 4.89 0.85 -3.83
CA GLU A 65 3.56 0.81 -4.43
C GLU A 65 2.71 2.05 -4.10
N SER A 66 2.93 2.67 -2.93
CA SER A 66 2.27 3.94 -2.59
C SER A 66 2.68 5.06 -3.54
N VAL A 67 3.94 5.07 -3.99
CA VAL A 67 4.44 6.03 -4.98
C VAL A 67 3.93 5.67 -6.37
N HIS A 68 3.94 4.39 -6.75
CA HIS A 68 3.41 3.94 -8.04
C HIS A 68 1.93 4.32 -8.20
N GLY A 69 1.09 3.98 -7.23
CA GLY A 69 -0.34 4.30 -7.22
C GLY A 69 -0.62 5.80 -7.29
N THR A 70 0.12 6.59 -6.51
CA THR A 70 -0.01 8.06 -6.52
C THR A 70 0.42 8.65 -7.86
N TYR A 71 1.54 8.19 -8.42
CA TYR A 71 2.08 8.73 -9.67
C TYR A 71 1.21 8.36 -10.87
N ILE A 72 0.79 7.10 -10.99
CA ILE A 72 -0.07 6.65 -12.08
C ILE A 72 -1.46 7.29 -11.96
N GLY A 73 -2.00 7.39 -10.74
CA GLY A 73 -3.24 8.10 -10.45
C GLY A 73 -3.19 9.57 -10.88
N TYR A 74 -2.10 10.27 -10.57
CA TYR A 74 -1.87 11.63 -11.07
C TYR A 74 -1.83 11.71 -12.60
N LYS A 75 -1.16 10.76 -13.27
CA LYS A 75 -1.14 10.70 -14.74
C LYS A 75 -2.51 10.37 -15.33
N PHE A 76 -3.35 9.60 -14.63
CA PHE A 76 -4.74 9.38 -15.00
C PHE A 76 -5.52 10.70 -14.92
N GLN A 77 -5.44 11.42 -13.80
CA GLN A 77 -6.13 12.70 -13.62
C GLN A 77 -5.83 13.70 -14.74
N LEU A 78 -4.56 13.84 -15.14
CA LEU A 78 -4.19 14.73 -16.25
C LEU A 78 -4.89 14.36 -17.57
N GLY A 79 -4.96 13.07 -17.89
CA GLY A 79 -5.61 12.62 -19.11
C GLY A 79 -7.13 12.65 -19.02
N PHE A 80 -7.69 12.30 -17.86
CA PHE A 80 -9.12 12.35 -17.57
C PHE A 80 -9.66 13.78 -17.68
N ASN A 81 -8.98 14.75 -17.07
CA ASN A 81 -9.39 16.16 -17.10
C ASN A 81 -9.26 16.82 -18.48
N ALA A 82 -8.56 16.18 -19.42
CA ALA A 82 -8.46 16.63 -20.81
C ALA A 82 -9.58 16.07 -21.70
N LEU A 83 -10.37 15.11 -21.21
CA LEU A 83 -11.51 14.55 -21.94
C LEU A 83 -12.72 15.50 -21.91
N PRO A 84 -13.59 15.46 -22.93
CA PRO A 84 -14.93 16.04 -22.88
C PRO A 84 -15.75 15.48 -21.70
N GLU A 85 -16.72 16.24 -21.22
CA GLU A 85 -17.55 15.89 -20.05
C GLU A 85 -18.27 14.53 -20.21
N GLU A 86 -18.79 14.25 -21.41
CA GLU A 86 -19.44 12.97 -21.74
C GLU A 86 -18.48 11.78 -21.60
N GLU A 87 -17.26 11.89 -22.16
CA GLU A 87 -16.24 10.85 -22.05
C GLU A 87 -15.71 10.70 -20.62
N GLN A 88 -15.69 11.78 -19.83
CA GLN A 88 -15.37 11.72 -18.41
C GLN A 88 -16.41 10.90 -17.64
N GLU A 89 -17.69 11.08 -17.94
CA GLU A 89 -18.77 10.31 -17.33
C GLU A 89 -18.68 8.82 -17.71
N GLU A 90 -18.48 8.51 -18.98
CA GLU A 90 -18.29 7.13 -19.44
C GLU A 90 -17.09 6.45 -18.77
N MET A 91 -15.94 7.14 -18.71
CA MET A 91 -14.73 6.63 -18.07
C MET A 91 -14.94 6.42 -16.57
N ARG A 92 -15.67 7.32 -15.91
CA ARG A 92 -15.99 7.22 -14.49
C ARG A 92 -16.87 6.01 -14.23
N ASN A 93 -17.97 5.86 -14.97
CA ASN A 93 -18.88 4.71 -14.84
C ASN A 93 -18.12 3.39 -15.04
N TRP A 94 -17.33 3.29 -16.11
CA TRP A 94 -16.50 2.11 -16.38
C TRP A 94 -15.51 1.79 -15.24
N MET A 95 -14.89 2.82 -14.65
CA MET A 95 -13.94 2.65 -13.55
C MET A 95 -14.62 2.16 -12.27
N TYR A 96 -15.80 2.69 -11.91
CA TYR A 96 -16.55 2.21 -10.75
C TYR A 96 -17.10 0.79 -10.96
N ASP A 97 -17.57 0.47 -12.16
CA ASP A 97 -18.01 -0.88 -12.51
C ASP A 97 -16.86 -1.88 -12.40
N LEU A 98 -15.67 -1.52 -12.89
CA LEU A 98 -14.47 -2.34 -12.74
C LEU A 98 -14.10 -2.53 -11.27
N LEU A 99 -14.15 -1.47 -10.46
CA LEU A 99 -13.84 -1.58 -9.03
C LEU A 99 -14.79 -2.55 -8.33
N PHE A 100 -16.09 -2.46 -8.64
CA PHE A 100 -17.10 -3.35 -8.08
C PHE A 100 -16.86 -4.80 -8.50
N GLU A 101 -16.59 -5.05 -9.79
CA GLU A 101 -16.25 -6.38 -10.33
C GLU A 101 -15.04 -6.99 -9.60
N LEU A 102 -13.99 -6.19 -9.42
CA LEU A 102 -12.76 -6.61 -8.74
C LEU A 102 -13.01 -6.86 -7.24
N TYR A 103 -13.78 -6.00 -6.57
CA TYR A 103 -14.12 -6.13 -5.16
C TYR A 103 -14.95 -7.39 -4.87
N GLU A 104 -15.96 -7.70 -5.68
CA GLU A 104 -16.74 -8.94 -5.52
C GLU A 104 -15.87 -10.20 -5.64
N ASN A 105 -14.90 -10.18 -6.56
CA ASN A 105 -13.94 -11.27 -6.70
C ASN A 105 -13.01 -11.37 -5.48
N GLU A 106 -12.54 -10.22 -5.00
CA GLU A 106 -11.61 -10.13 -3.87
C GLU A 106 -12.26 -10.49 -2.54
N GLU A 107 -13.56 -10.22 -2.35
CA GLU A 107 -14.34 -10.72 -1.21
C GLU A 107 -14.32 -12.24 -1.16
N ARG A 108 -14.64 -12.90 -2.28
CA ARG A 108 -14.66 -14.38 -2.36
C ARG A 108 -13.27 -14.98 -2.18
N TYR A 109 -12.22 -14.27 -2.62
CA TYR A 109 -10.84 -14.69 -2.39
C TYR A 109 -10.45 -14.54 -0.92
N THR A 110 -10.84 -13.43 -0.29
CA THR A 110 -10.66 -13.17 1.13
C THR A 110 -11.34 -14.25 1.98
N GLU A 111 -12.59 -14.58 1.69
CA GLU A 111 -13.34 -15.66 2.37
C GLU A 111 -12.59 -17.00 2.29
N GLN A 112 -12.11 -17.37 1.10
CA GLN A 112 -11.35 -18.61 0.90
C GLN A 112 -10.06 -18.68 1.73
N LEU A 113 -9.44 -17.54 2.04
CA LEU A 113 -8.18 -17.48 2.78
C LEU A 113 -8.37 -17.31 4.29
N TYR A 114 -9.39 -16.57 4.70
CA TYR A 114 -9.47 -16.00 6.05
C TYR A 114 -10.68 -16.47 6.87
N ASP A 115 -11.64 -17.20 6.28
CA ASP A 115 -12.84 -17.65 7.01
C ASP A 115 -12.50 -18.56 8.19
N GLU A 116 -11.61 -19.53 7.99
CA GLU A 116 -11.18 -20.45 9.06
C GLU A 116 -10.36 -19.73 10.16
N LEU A 117 -9.77 -18.58 9.83
CA LEU A 117 -9.00 -17.76 10.78
C LEU A 117 -9.89 -16.74 11.52
N GLY A 118 -11.10 -16.50 11.03
CA GLY A 118 -12.02 -15.49 11.57
C GLY A 118 -11.61 -14.04 11.26
N TRP A 119 -10.77 -13.81 10.25
CA TRP A 119 -10.28 -12.46 9.90
C TRP A 119 -10.99 -11.83 8.70
N THR A 120 -11.90 -12.55 8.06
CA THR A 120 -12.56 -12.15 6.81
C THR A 120 -13.12 -10.74 6.85
N GLU A 121 -13.94 -10.40 7.85
CA GLU A 121 -14.55 -9.06 7.91
C GLU A 121 -13.52 -7.95 8.14
N GLU A 122 -12.48 -8.19 8.96
CA GLU A 122 -11.41 -7.20 9.16
C GLU A 122 -10.62 -6.96 7.86
N VAL A 123 -10.35 -8.03 7.10
CA VAL A 123 -9.69 -7.94 5.79
C VAL A 123 -10.58 -7.23 4.76
N LYS A 124 -11.89 -7.50 4.75
CA LYS A 124 -12.84 -6.81 3.86
C LYS A 124 -12.94 -5.31 4.17
N THR A 125 -12.96 -4.91 5.44
CA THR A 125 -12.88 -3.50 5.84
C THR A 125 -11.57 -2.86 5.35
N PHE A 126 -10.46 -3.57 5.49
CA PHE A 126 -9.18 -3.11 4.98
C PHE A 126 -9.15 -2.96 3.45
N LEU A 127 -9.80 -3.87 2.72
CA LEU A 127 -9.96 -3.80 1.27
C LEU A 127 -10.79 -2.58 0.85
N ARG A 128 -11.93 -2.31 1.51
CA ARG A 128 -12.77 -1.13 1.21
C ARG A 128 -12.04 0.19 1.48
N TYR A 129 -11.27 0.26 2.56
CA TYR A 129 -10.40 1.40 2.84
C TYR A 129 -9.39 1.64 1.70
N ASN A 130 -8.73 0.58 1.22
CA ASN A 130 -7.72 0.69 0.16
C ASN A 130 -8.34 0.96 -1.23
N ALA A 131 -9.54 0.44 -1.50
CA ALA A 131 -10.33 0.81 -2.68
C ALA A 131 -10.63 2.32 -2.70
N ASN A 132 -11.05 2.90 -1.57
CA ASN A 132 -11.23 4.34 -1.43
C ASN A 132 -9.91 5.10 -1.66
N LYS A 133 -8.78 4.61 -1.15
CA LYS A 133 -7.46 5.21 -1.43
C LYS A 133 -7.10 5.19 -2.91
N ALA A 134 -7.40 4.10 -3.61
CA ALA A 134 -7.17 4.00 -5.05
C ALA A 134 -8.00 5.03 -5.84
N LEU A 135 -9.28 5.23 -5.48
CA LEU A 135 -10.14 6.26 -6.06
C LEU A 135 -9.61 7.67 -5.78
N MET A 136 -9.17 7.95 -4.55
CA MET A 136 -8.56 9.24 -4.18
C MET A 136 -7.29 9.53 -4.99
N ASN A 137 -6.43 8.54 -5.22
CA ASN A 137 -5.24 8.69 -6.07
C ASN A 137 -5.61 9.11 -7.51
N MET A 138 -6.80 8.75 -7.98
CA MET A 138 -7.33 9.11 -9.29
C MET A 138 -8.24 10.36 -9.27
N GLY A 139 -8.33 11.06 -8.14
CA GLY A 139 -9.14 12.28 -7.98
C GLY A 139 -10.64 12.03 -7.99
N GLN A 140 -11.08 10.85 -7.56
CA GLN A 140 -12.48 10.42 -7.57
C GLN A 140 -13.01 10.25 -6.15
N ASP A 141 -14.32 10.35 -6.00
CA ASP A 141 -14.99 10.20 -4.70
C ASP A 141 -14.87 8.78 -4.16
N PRO A 142 -14.86 8.59 -2.82
CA PRO A 142 -14.86 7.26 -2.22
C PRO A 142 -16.18 6.54 -2.52
N LEU A 143 -16.10 5.22 -2.71
CA LEU A 143 -17.26 4.35 -2.94
C LEU A 143 -17.82 3.78 -1.63
N PHE A 144 -16.94 3.45 -0.69
CA PHE A 144 -17.30 2.76 0.56
C PHE A 144 -17.31 3.74 1.74
N PRO A 145 -18.13 3.48 2.79
CA PRO A 145 -18.16 4.32 3.98
C PRO A 145 -16.94 4.13 4.88
N ASP A 146 -16.21 3.02 4.74
CA ASP A 146 -15.09 2.66 5.62
C ASP A 146 -13.90 3.61 5.46
N GLY A 147 -13.44 4.15 6.60
CA GLY A 147 -12.28 5.01 6.73
C GLY A 147 -11.15 4.36 7.53
N ALA A 148 -10.09 5.14 7.81
CA ALA A 148 -8.93 4.64 8.55
C ALA A 148 -9.27 4.20 9.99
N ASN A 149 -10.31 4.79 10.59
CA ASN A 149 -10.72 4.49 11.96
C ASN A 149 -11.45 3.14 12.07
N ASP A 150 -11.94 2.60 10.96
CA ASP A 150 -12.65 1.31 10.92
C ASP A 150 -11.68 0.14 10.72
N VAL A 151 -10.47 0.41 10.21
CA VAL A 151 -9.41 -0.58 10.02
C VAL A 151 -8.77 -0.95 11.36
N ASN A 152 -8.44 -2.22 11.53
CA ASN A 152 -7.70 -2.70 12.71
C ASN A 152 -6.45 -1.84 12.95
N PRO A 153 -6.32 -1.17 14.12
CA PRO A 153 -5.24 -0.22 14.38
C PRO A 153 -3.85 -0.87 14.36
N ILE A 154 -3.75 -2.18 14.63
CA ILE A 154 -2.50 -2.95 14.52
C ILE A 154 -2.00 -2.91 13.07
N VAL A 155 -2.89 -3.19 12.11
CA VAL A 155 -2.58 -3.18 10.68
C VAL A 155 -2.33 -1.76 10.20
N MET A 156 -3.15 -0.81 10.66
CA MET A 156 -3.05 0.59 10.25
C MET A 156 -1.74 1.24 10.69
N ASN A 157 -1.24 0.91 11.88
CA ASN A 157 0.08 1.32 12.36
C ASN A 157 1.22 0.75 11.51
N GLY A 158 1.07 -0.47 11.00
CA GLY A 158 2.08 -1.12 10.14
C GLY A 158 2.27 -0.43 8.79
N ILE A 159 1.26 0.32 8.31
CA ILE A 159 1.29 1.06 7.04
C ILE A 159 1.88 2.46 7.22
N SER A 160 1.91 2.98 8.45
CA SER A 160 2.44 4.31 8.74
C SER A 160 3.96 4.36 8.48
N THR A 161 4.35 5.05 7.41
CA THR A 161 5.75 5.19 6.97
C THR A 161 6.53 6.28 7.72
N GLY A 162 5.88 6.99 8.64
CA GLY A 162 6.44 8.19 9.28
C GLY A 162 7.63 7.94 10.21
N THR A 163 7.69 6.78 10.88
CA THR A 163 8.75 6.49 11.85
C THR A 163 8.95 4.98 12.06
N SER A 164 9.73 4.34 11.21
CA SER A 164 10.36 3.06 11.54
C SER A 164 11.63 2.87 10.71
N ASN A 165 12.70 3.55 11.12
CA ASN A 165 14.05 3.19 10.66
C ASN A 165 14.52 2.03 11.52
N HIS A 166 14.38 0.83 11.00
CA HIS A 166 14.90 -0.38 11.61
C HIS A 166 15.72 -1.11 10.56
N ASP A 167 17.00 -1.33 10.84
CA ASP A 167 17.87 -2.07 9.91
C ASP A 167 17.43 -3.54 9.86
N PHE A 168 17.38 -4.13 8.66
CA PHE A 168 16.89 -5.48 8.38
C PHE A 168 17.56 -6.57 9.27
N PHE A 169 18.75 -6.28 9.79
CA PHE A 169 19.52 -7.17 10.64
C PHE A 169 19.44 -6.89 12.14
N SER A 170 18.83 -5.78 12.58
CA SER A 170 18.87 -5.42 13.99
C SER A 170 17.65 -4.63 14.47
N GLN A 171 16.98 -5.21 15.49
CA GLN A 171 16.22 -4.61 16.62
C GLN A 171 16.17 -3.08 16.80
N VAL A 172 17.31 -2.48 16.51
CA VAL A 172 17.75 -1.19 16.99
C VAL A 172 17.69 -0.22 15.82
N GLY A 173 16.93 0.86 15.99
CA GLY A 173 16.97 1.95 15.03
C GLY A 173 18.39 2.49 14.92
N ASN A 174 18.75 2.96 13.73
CA ASN A 174 20.01 3.66 13.45
C ASN A 174 20.08 5.04 14.12
N GLY A 175 19.70 5.13 15.40
CA GLY A 175 20.08 6.21 16.28
C GLY A 175 21.52 5.98 16.73
N TYR A 176 22.49 6.14 15.82
CA TYR A 176 23.77 6.61 16.32
C TYR A 176 23.50 8.02 16.86
N LEU A 177 23.55 8.18 18.19
CA LEU A 177 23.91 9.47 18.74
C LEU A 177 25.22 9.84 18.05
N LEU A 178 25.18 10.81 17.14
CA LEU A 178 26.38 11.42 16.63
C LEU A 178 27.07 11.98 17.87
N GLY A 179 28.03 11.23 18.42
CA GLY A 179 28.93 11.77 19.42
C GLY A 179 29.52 13.03 18.81
N THR A 180 29.48 14.13 19.55
CA THR A 180 30.17 15.36 19.15
C THR A 180 31.60 14.99 18.76
N VAL A 181 31.87 15.03 17.46
CA VAL A 181 33.17 14.72 16.89
C VAL A 181 33.96 16.02 16.89
N GLU A 182 34.97 16.08 17.74
CA GLU A 182 35.99 17.13 17.72
C GLU A 182 37.21 16.60 16.96
N ALA A 183 37.83 17.47 16.16
CA ALA A 183 39.08 17.13 15.50
C ALA A 183 40.16 16.96 16.57
N MET A 184 40.87 15.84 16.50
CA MET A 184 41.95 15.52 17.43
C MET A 184 43.07 16.57 17.30
N ASN A 185 43.50 17.12 18.43
CA ASN A 185 44.58 18.10 18.51
C ASN A 185 45.84 17.44 19.06
N ASP A 186 47.02 17.99 18.73
CA ASP A 186 48.30 17.44 19.20
C ASP A 186 48.40 17.37 20.74
N ASN A 187 47.67 18.24 21.44
CA ASN A 187 47.61 18.27 22.90
C ASN A 187 46.87 17.07 23.51
N ASP A 188 46.03 16.37 22.74
CA ASP A 188 45.30 15.18 23.22
C ASP A 188 46.27 14.02 23.51
N TYR A 189 47.45 14.03 22.89
CA TYR A 189 48.54 13.08 23.16
C TYR A 189 49.31 13.38 24.44
N LEU A 190 49.10 14.56 25.04
CA LEU A 190 49.78 15.00 26.25
C LEU A 190 48.97 14.68 27.51
N ILE A 191 47.73 14.18 27.36
CA ILE A 191 46.87 13.81 28.48
C ILE A 191 47.51 12.64 29.25
N GLY A 192 47.84 12.89 30.52
CA GLY A 192 48.44 11.90 31.42
C GLY A 192 49.97 11.84 31.41
N LEU A 193 50.65 12.75 30.69
CA LEU A 193 52.11 12.86 30.71
C LEU A 193 52.64 13.80 31.82
N ASP A 194 51.77 14.58 32.46
CA ASP A 194 52.10 15.33 33.68
C ASP A 194 51.80 14.48 34.92
N ASN A 195 52.73 13.58 35.26
CA ASN A 195 52.94 13.02 36.59
C ASN A 195 54.45 12.90 36.85
#